data_AF-A0AAV3XJX8-F1
#
_entry.id   AF-A0AAV3XJX8-F1
#
_cell.length_a   1.000
_cell.length_b   1.000
_cell.length_c   1.000
_cell.angle_alpha   90.00
_cell.angle_beta   90.00
_cell.angle_gamma   90.00
#
_symmetry.space_group_name_H-M   'P 1'
#
loop_
_entity.id
_entity.type
_entity.pdbx_description
1 polymer ?
#
loop_
_entity_poly.entity_id
_entity_poly.type
_entity_poly.pdbx_seq_one_letter_code
_entity_poly.pdbx_strand_id
1 'polypeptide(L)'
;MDSAQAHQKCLEKLIWAMGRLEVEVALTQLYTIADLIVQPMTGYWRYFHTPQHVIEVGGNEDGIEVLAALFHDLVYVQVDCSINFNLSYYITPFIKQEREKLRIRETFQLPADATFEMVACVFGFVPGQVLDPFAGENEFLSALVATKVLEPFFSLSRLMEIAACVEATIPFRTKSKEGLTASDRLYQRLLLTNHRFNLGLSLLAIEQIVKRAQRVGNRDVSGFAHPSSAYFLANTWNLLPETNHNFISRSYTVREYRMALQKMESFMNFLQPEAIFNQFRGEPDDLTYSRLQNGARRNIEIARLYLGSKLVSIALMESLAFSLGFDVSLATLMGELPYHDYRGVRLETFLPKVVDAYHPKNDLESEVLDLLENGRANSATADLKDSPLAAFIVKSIGFEYLQEQSARAKEFFKGNLSAVDFISSFDGTVTRPVVDALLKLFENRKSAINRYYQGIISDAKPKRQTNSEADIPPSTHAPALDTTQPSYPQD
;
A
#
# COMPACT_ATOMS: atom_id res chain seq x y z
N MET A 1 9.78 8.20 -7.39
CA MET A 1 10.56 9.45 -7.24
C MET A 1 11.98 9.06 -6.85
N ASP A 2 12.99 9.67 -7.45
CA ASP A 2 14.38 9.44 -7.05
C ASP A 2 14.63 10.01 -5.63
N SER A 3 15.51 9.37 -4.85
CA SER A 3 15.81 9.75 -3.46
C SER A 3 16.32 11.18 -3.34
N ALA A 4 17.18 11.61 -4.27
CA ALA A 4 17.67 12.99 -4.32
C ALA A 4 16.53 14.02 -4.56
N GLN A 5 15.59 13.69 -5.44
CA GLN A 5 14.43 14.53 -5.70
C GLN A 5 13.47 14.57 -4.50
N ALA A 6 13.28 13.43 -3.83
CA ALA A 6 12.48 13.34 -2.60
C ALA A 6 13.04 14.25 -1.50
N HIS A 7 14.37 14.16 -1.29
CA HIS A 7 15.09 14.99 -0.33
C HIS A 7 14.93 16.48 -0.63
N GLN A 8 15.20 16.90 -1.87
CA GLN A 8 15.12 18.30 -2.27
C GLN A 8 13.72 18.88 -2.02
N LYS A 9 12.66 18.18 -2.43
CA LYS A 9 11.28 18.64 -2.21
C LYS A 9 10.92 18.70 -0.72
N CYS A 10 11.36 17.71 0.08
CA CYS A 10 11.13 17.72 1.53
C CYS A 10 11.82 18.92 2.18
N LEU A 11 13.08 19.19 1.81
CA LEU A 11 13.83 20.35 2.30
C LEU A 11 13.16 21.67 1.93
N GLU A 12 12.70 21.83 0.69
CA GLU A 12 11.95 23.02 0.26
C GLU A 12 10.67 23.23 1.08
N LYS A 13 9.95 22.15 1.39
CA LYS A 13 8.77 22.20 2.25
C LYS A 13 9.10 22.59 3.69
N LEU A 14 10.18 22.07 4.25
CA LEU A 14 10.66 22.46 5.59
C LEU A 14 11.03 23.94 5.63
N ILE A 15 11.84 24.42 4.68
CA ILE A 15 12.22 25.84 4.58
C ILE A 15 10.99 26.72 4.50
N TRP A 16 10.04 26.37 3.62
CA TRP A 16 8.81 27.12 3.45
C TRP A 16 7.97 27.16 4.74
N ALA A 17 7.79 26.01 5.40
CA ALA A 17 6.96 25.92 6.61
C ALA A 17 7.59 26.68 7.78
N MET A 18 8.91 26.56 7.98
CA MET A 18 9.64 27.31 9.00
C MET A 18 9.57 28.82 8.76
N GLY A 19 9.77 29.26 7.51
CA GLY A 19 9.65 30.66 7.14
C GLY A 19 8.24 31.21 7.34
N ARG A 20 7.19 30.42 7.06
CA ARG A 20 5.79 30.79 7.32
C ARG A 20 5.45 30.90 8.80
N LEU A 21 6.17 30.18 9.65
CA LEU A 21 6.02 30.23 11.10
C LEU A 21 6.97 31.24 11.75
N GLU A 22 7.72 32.00 10.95
CA GLU A 22 8.69 33.00 11.40
C GLU A 22 9.75 32.41 12.34
N VAL A 23 10.15 31.16 12.07
CA VAL A 23 11.19 30.45 12.83
C VAL A 23 12.48 30.38 12.01
N GLU A 24 13.55 30.97 12.54
CA GLU A 24 14.87 30.90 11.94
C GLU A 24 15.57 29.60 12.35
N VAL A 25 15.89 28.76 11.35
CA VAL A 25 16.63 27.51 11.54
C VAL A 25 17.78 27.47 10.54
N ALA A 26 18.97 27.04 10.98
CA ALA A 26 20.11 26.91 10.08
C ALA A 26 19.80 25.88 8.98
N LEU A 27 20.16 26.20 7.73
CA LEU A 27 19.90 25.33 6.58
C LEU A 27 20.50 23.92 6.76
N THR A 28 21.64 23.82 7.43
CA THR A 28 22.28 22.55 7.76
C THR A 28 21.43 21.67 8.68
N GLN A 29 20.71 22.26 9.64
CA GLN A 29 19.78 21.53 10.50
C GLN A 29 18.55 21.08 9.73
N LEU A 30 17.98 21.95 8.87
CA LEU A 30 16.85 21.57 8.01
C LEU A 30 17.21 20.45 7.04
N TYR A 31 18.45 20.44 6.54
CA TYR A 31 18.97 19.34 5.71
C TYR A 31 18.97 18.02 6.50
N THR A 32 19.50 18.01 7.72
CA THR A 32 19.48 16.81 8.58
C THR A 32 18.06 16.34 8.89
N ILE A 33 17.11 17.26 9.08
CA ILE A 33 15.70 16.92 9.30
C ILE A 33 15.08 16.31 8.03
N ALA A 34 15.38 16.85 6.85
CA ALA A 34 14.92 16.28 5.58
C ALA A 34 15.44 14.86 5.36
N ASP A 35 16.71 14.60 5.64
CA ASP A 35 17.30 13.24 5.61
C ASP A 35 16.56 12.29 6.56
N LEU A 36 16.31 12.75 7.80
CA LEU A 36 15.61 11.97 8.82
C LEU A 36 14.20 11.57 8.38
N ILE A 37 13.51 12.43 7.62
CA ILE A 37 12.15 12.17 7.10
C ILE A 37 12.17 11.24 5.89
N VAL A 38 13.06 11.51 4.93
CA VAL A 38 13.04 10.84 3.62
C VAL A 38 13.61 9.43 3.70
N GLN A 39 14.61 9.20 4.54
CA GLN A 39 15.29 7.91 4.61
C GLN A 39 14.34 6.76 5.02
N PRO A 40 13.50 6.87 6.09
CA PRO A 40 12.56 5.81 6.44
C PRO A 40 11.48 5.59 5.37
N MET A 41 11.01 6.67 4.74
CA MET A 41 9.91 6.61 3.75
C MET A 41 10.35 6.14 2.35
N THR A 42 11.65 6.01 2.11
CA THR A 42 12.21 5.40 0.89
C THR A 42 12.61 3.94 1.08
N GLY A 43 12.17 3.34 2.20
CA GLY A 43 12.34 1.92 2.50
C GLY A 43 11.73 1.00 1.43
N TYR A 44 12.24 -0.22 1.38
CA TYR A 44 11.94 -1.19 0.32
C TYR A 44 10.46 -1.56 0.19
N TRP A 45 9.70 -1.43 1.28
CA TRP A 45 8.29 -1.76 1.34
C TRP A 45 7.36 -0.55 1.20
N ARG A 46 7.88 0.69 1.18
CA ARG A 46 7.06 1.90 1.11
C ARG A 46 6.64 2.19 -0.33
N TYR A 47 5.39 1.82 -0.68
CA TYR A 47 4.80 2.04 -2.00
C TYR A 47 3.68 3.09 -1.98
N PHE A 48 2.95 3.19 -0.88
CA PHE A 48 1.91 4.18 -0.66
C PHE A 48 2.43 5.29 0.27
N HIS A 49 2.86 4.93 1.48
CA HIS A 49 3.35 5.89 2.48
C HIS A 49 4.79 6.32 2.17
N THR A 50 4.93 7.22 1.19
CA THR A 50 6.19 7.67 0.59
C THR A 50 6.43 9.17 0.82
N PRO A 51 7.63 9.72 0.51
CA PRO A 51 7.86 11.16 0.61
C PRO A 51 6.91 11.99 -0.27
N GLN A 52 6.48 11.45 -1.42
CA GLN A 52 5.53 12.17 -2.28
C GLN A 52 4.14 12.26 -1.63
N HIS A 53 3.68 11.20 -0.96
CA HIS A 53 2.42 11.19 -0.21
C HIS A 53 2.41 12.27 0.87
N VAL A 54 3.38 12.28 1.78
CA VAL A 54 3.40 13.24 2.89
C VAL A 54 3.51 14.71 2.44
N ILE A 55 4.15 14.95 1.29
CA ILE A 55 4.24 16.28 0.66
C ILE A 55 2.87 16.72 0.13
N GLU A 56 2.10 15.81 -0.47
CA GLU A 56 0.74 16.07 -0.97
C GLU A 56 -0.22 16.32 0.20
N VAL A 57 -0.14 15.51 1.26
CA VAL A 57 -0.94 15.68 2.48
C VAL A 57 -0.68 17.04 3.12
N GLY A 58 0.58 17.52 3.13
CA GLY A 58 0.95 18.80 3.73
C GLY A 58 0.33 20.02 3.05
N GLY A 59 -0.03 19.95 1.76
CA GLY A 59 -0.57 21.07 1.01
C GLY A 59 0.37 22.28 0.99
N ASN A 60 -0.19 23.50 0.88
CA ASN A 60 0.57 24.72 0.60
C ASN A 60 0.10 25.97 1.37
N GLU A 61 -0.75 25.82 2.39
CA GLU A 61 -1.43 26.96 3.02
C GLU A 61 -0.94 27.28 4.44
N ASP A 62 -0.77 26.26 5.29
CA ASP A 62 -0.43 26.41 6.71
C ASP A 62 0.87 25.66 7.06
N GLY A 63 1.80 26.35 7.73
CA GLY A 63 3.11 25.78 8.10
C GLY A 63 3.02 24.65 9.12
N ILE A 64 2.07 24.69 10.07
CA ILE A 64 1.87 23.61 11.05
C ILE A 64 1.34 22.36 10.33
N GLU A 65 0.42 22.54 9.40
CA GLU A 65 -0.14 21.42 8.61
C GLU A 65 0.94 20.75 7.75
N VAL A 66 1.81 21.54 7.10
CA VAL A 66 2.95 21.00 6.35
C VAL A 66 3.91 20.25 7.26
N LEU A 67 4.32 20.82 8.41
CA LEU A 67 5.22 20.13 9.34
C LEU A 67 4.60 18.84 9.86
N ALA A 68 3.33 18.84 10.27
CA ALA A 68 2.68 17.62 10.74
C ALA A 68 2.63 16.53 9.66
N ALA A 69 2.23 16.90 8.44
CA ALA A 69 2.13 15.96 7.33
C ALA A 69 3.48 15.33 6.98
N LEU A 70 4.56 16.11 6.93
CA LEU A 70 5.90 15.59 6.64
C LEU A 70 6.36 14.47 7.59
N PHE A 71 5.82 14.43 8.82
CA PHE A 71 6.21 13.45 9.82
C PHE A 71 5.19 12.34 10.07
N HIS A 72 3.91 12.48 9.70
CA HIS A 72 2.86 11.60 10.22
C HIS A 72 3.06 10.10 9.93
N ASP A 73 3.66 9.76 8.78
CA ASP A 73 3.97 8.38 8.35
C ASP A 73 5.41 7.94 8.59
N LEU A 74 6.18 8.73 9.36
CA LEU A 74 7.61 8.53 9.53
C LEU A 74 7.95 7.17 10.14
N VAL A 75 7.15 6.73 11.12
CA VAL A 75 7.26 5.41 11.74
C VAL A 75 6.09 4.55 11.27
N TYR A 76 6.37 3.39 10.68
CA TYR A 76 5.34 2.44 10.23
C TYR A 76 5.79 1.00 10.45
N VAL A 77 5.68 0.54 11.69
CA VAL A 77 6.32 -0.69 12.16
C VAL A 77 5.82 -1.93 11.43
N GLN A 78 4.53 -1.96 11.07
CA GLN A 78 3.90 -3.12 10.44
C GLN A 78 4.28 -3.25 8.95
N VAL A 79 4.77 -2.17 8.35
CA VAL A 79 5.27 -2.15 6.96
C VAL A 79 6.78 -2.38 6.94
N ASP A 80 7.51 -1.67 7.80
CA ASP A 80 8.97 -1.70 7.84
C ASP A 80 9.56 -2.86 8.65
N CYS A 81 8.70 -3.64 9.34
CA CYS A 81 9.07 -4.71 10.27
C CYS A 81 10.07 -4.29 11.38
N SER A 82 10.31 -2.98 11.54
CA SER A 82 11.31 -2.41 12.42
C SER A 82 11.11 -0.90 12.56
N ILE A 83 11.82 -0.29 13.50
CA ILE A 83 11.96 1.16 13.59
C ILE A 83 13.34 1.52 13.04
N ASN A 84 13.40 2.50 12.13
CA ASN A 84 14.67 2.97 11.58
C ASN A 84 15.61 3.41 12.73
N PHE A 85 16.87 3.00 12.65
CA PHE A 85 17.86 3.23 13.70
C PHE A 85 18.00 4.70 14.09
N ASN A 86 17.94 5.63 13.13
CA ASN A 86 18.06 7.07 13.38
C ASN A 86 16.83 7.64 14.11
N LEU A 87 15.68 6.97 14.03
CA LEU A 87 14.47 7.35 14.78
C LEU A 87 14.47 6.76 16.20
N SER A 88 15.19 5.65 16.41
CA SER A 88 15.17 4.91 17.68
C SER A 88 15.62 5.74 18.88
N TYR A 89 16.52 6.71 18.67
CA TYR A 89 16.97 7.65 19.70
C TYR A 89 15.83 8.44 20.34
N TYR A 90 14.82 8.82 19.55
CA TYR A 90 13.66 9.59 20.02
C TYR A 90 12.58 8.71 20.66
N ILE A 91 12.59 7.41 20.40
CA ILE A 91 11.52 6.48 20.77
C ILE A 91 11.88 5.63 21.98
N THR A 92 13.08 5.04 21.97
CA THR A 92 13.53 4.07 22.99
C THR A 92 13.56 4.58 24.43
N PRO A 93 13.74 5.89 24.73
CA PRO A 93 13.60 6.40 26.10
C PRO A 93 12.19 6.22 26.68
N PHE A 94 11.17 6.15 25.83
CA PHE A 94 9.76 6.15 26.23
C PHE A 94 9.05 4.84 25.94
N ILE A 95 9.49 4.11 24.91
CA ILE A 95 8.85 2.90 24.41
C ILE A 95 9.81 1.73 24.59
N LYS A 96 9.25 0.58 24.98
CA LYS A 96 9.95 -0.71 24.99
C LYS A 96 9.18 -1.72 24.17
N GLN A 97 9.92 -2.67 23.59
CA GLN A 97 9.32 -3.84 22.98
C GLN A 97 9.23 -4.97 24.02
N GLU A 98 8.04 -5.54 24.17
CA GLU A 98 7.81 -6.73 24.97
C GLU A 98 7.24 -7.82 24.05
N ARG A 99 8.05 -8.85 23.75
CA ARG A 99 7.74 -9.84 22.71
C ARG A 99 7.54 -9.14 21.35
N GLU A 100 6.36 -9.27 20.74
CA GLU A 100 6.02 -8.68 19.45
C GLU A 100 5.21 -7.38 19.57
N LYS A 101 5.06 -6.83 20.79
CA LYS A 101 4.25 -5.62 21.02
C LYS A 101 5.08 -4.48 21.57
N LEU A 102 4.75 -3.27 21.13
CA LEU A 102 5.31 -2.04 21.69
C LEU A 102 4.49 -1.62 22.90
N ARG A 103 5.18 -1.13 23.94
CA ARG A 103 4.57 -0.64 25.16
C ARG A 103 5.21 0.67 25.58
N ILE A 104 4.38 1.63 25.97
CA ILE A 104 4.85 2.80 26.71
C ILE A 104 5.44 2.33 28.04
N ARG A 105 6.63 2.80 28.38
CA ARG A 105 7.29 2.44 29.65
C ARG A 105 6.43 2.82 30.85
N GLU A 106 6.64 2.11 31.95
CA GLU A 106 5.96 2.40 33.21
C GLU A 106 6.40 3.75 33.77
N THR A 107 5.55 4.40 34.57
CA THR A 107 5.82 5.74 35.12
C THR A 107 7.20 5.86 35.79
N PHE A 108 7.63 4.86 36.55
CA PHE A 108 8.93 4.86 37.24
C PHE A 108 10.14 4.68 36.31
N GLN A 109 9.92 4.31 35.04
CA GLN A 109 10.94 4.10 34.03
C GLN A 109 11.02 5.26 33.03
N LEU A 110 10.03 6.15 33.03
CA LEU A 110 9.97 7.28 32.11
C LEU A 110 10.85 8.42 32.62
N PRO A 111 11.63 9.08 31.74
CA PRO A 111 12.29 10.32 32.10
C PRO A 111 11.25 11.43 32.29
N ALA A 112 11.61 12.45 33.09
CA ALA A 112 10.81 13.66 33.20
C ALA A 112 10.92 14.46 31.90
N ASP A 113 9.86 14.45 31.09
CA ASP A 113 9.88 14.99 29.74
C ASP A 113 8.52 15.58 29.35
N ALA A 114 8.43 16.91 29.37
CA ALA A 114 7.17 17.61 29.13
C ALA A 114 6.61 17.40 27.72
N THR A 115 7.49 17.25 26.72
CA THR A 115 7.09 17.04 25.32
C THR A 115 6.49 15.66 25.14
N PHE A 116 7.12 14.61 25.68
CA PHE A 116 6.54 13.27 25.66
C PHE A 116 5.20 13.22 26.41
N GLU A 117 5.13 13.78 27.63
CA GLU A 117 3.89 13.78 28.39
C GLU A 117 2.76 14.52 27.66
N MET A 118 3.09 15.63 26.97
CA MET A 118 2.14 16.38 26.15
C MET A 118 1.62 15.53 24.99
N VAL A 119 2.50 14.88 24.23
CA VAL A 119 2.10 14.00 23.10
C VAL A 119 1.22 12.85 23.61
N ALA A 120 1.60 12.21 24.72
CA ALA A 120 0.78 11.17 25.34
C ALA A 120 -0.62 11.69 25.71
N CYS A 121 -0.72 12.90 26.27
CA CYS A 121 -2.02 13.53 26.57
C CYS A 121 -2.84 13.83 25.31
N VAL A 122 -2.21 14.31 24.22
CA VAL A 122 -2.89 14.59 22.93
C VAL A 122 -3.47 13.32 22.32
N PHE A 123 -2.77 12.20 22.40
CA PHE A 123 -3.23 10.89 21.91
C PHE A 123 -4.16 10.18 22.90
N GLY A 124 -4.17 10.60 24.17
CA GLY A 124 -4.92 9.94 25.23
C GLY A 124 -4.29 8.63 25.67
N PHE A 125 -2.97 8.49 25.50
CA PHE A 125 -2.22 7.32 25.93
C PHE A 125 -1.62 7.51 27.32
N VAL A 126 -1.40 6.40 28.01
CA VAL A 126 -0.90 6.39 29.39
C VAL A 126 0.35 5.53 29.56
N PRO A 127 1.22 5.82 30.54
CA PRO A 127 2.34 4.94 30.89
C PRO A 127 1.89 3.49 31.11
N GLY A 128 2.74 2.55 30.70
CA GLY A 128 2.43 1.12 30.77
C GLY A 128 1.45 0.62 29.69
N GLN A 129 0.83 1.47 28.87
CA GLN A 129 -0.10 1.04 27.83
C GLN A 129 0.61 0.25 26.71
N VAL A 130 0.03 -0.87 26.31
CA VAL A 130 0.41 -1.58 25.07
C VAL A 130 -0.15 -0.81 23.89
N LEU A 131 0.69 -0.49 22.92
CA LEU A 131 0.29 0.18 21.69
C LEU A 131 -0.39 -0.83 20.75
N ASP A 132 -1.43 -0.36 20.07
CA ASP A 132 -2.22 -1.16 19.13
C ASP A 132 -2.05 -0.54 17.73
N PRO A 133 -1.56 -1.32 16.74
CA PRO A 133 -1.47 -0.90 15.35
C PRO A 133 -2.76 -0.29 14.78
N PHE A 134 -3.93 -0.71 15.27
CA PHE A 134 -5.22 -0.22 14.81
C PHE A 134 -5.76 0.97 15.62
N ALA A 135 -5.03 1.42 16.65
CA ALA A 135 -5.43 2.50 17.54
C ALA A 135 -4.43 3.68 17.56
N GLY A 136 -3.64 3.85 16.50
CA GLY A 136 -2.76 5.01 16.32
C GLY A 136 -1.32 4.82 16.79
N GLU A 137 -0.82 3.57 16.84
CA GLU A 137 0.58 3.28 17.22
C GLU A 137 1.59 4.05 16.36
N ASN A 138 1.45 3.99 15.03
CA ASN A 138 2.38 4.62 14.10
C ASN A 138 2.36 6.14 14.21
N GLU A 139 1.17 6.73 14.21
CA GLU A 139 0.95 8.16 14.31
C GLU A 139 1.47 8.72 15.63
N PHE A 140 1.31 7.98 16.73
CA PHE A 140 1.87 8.37 18.03
C PHE A 140 3.40 8.38 18.02
N LEU A 141 4.02 7.33 17.47
CA LEU A 141 5.48 7.25 17.37
C LEU A 141 6.04 8.33 16.43
N SER A 142 5.37 8.57 15.30
CA SER A 142 5.67 9.65 14.36
C SER A 142 5.54 11.04 15.01
N ALA A 143 4.47 11.29 15.76
CA ALA A 143 4.27 12.55 16.48
C ALA A 143 5.33 12.76 17.57
N LEU A 144 5.73 11.70 18.27
CA LEU A 144 6.79 11.75 19.26
C LEU A 144 8.12 12.15 18.60
N VAL A 145 8.49 11.51 17.49
CA VAL A 145 9.69 11.90 16.73
C VAL A 145 9.58 13.35 16.25
N ALA A 146 8.46 13.72 15.62
CA ALA A 146 8.23 15.07 15.10
C ALA A 146 8.46 16.13 16.17
N THR A 147 7.79 15.97 17.31
CA THR A 147 7.86 16.93 18.40
C THR A 147 9.24 16.98 19.05
N LYS A 148 9.96 15.86 19.15
CA LYS A 148 11.34 15.83 19.65
C LYS A 148 12.35 16.47 18.73
N VAL A 149 12.22 16.25 17.42
CA VAL A 149 13.08 16.87 16.41
C VAL A 149 12.86 18.38 16.36
N LEU A 150 11.61 18.82 16.57
CA LEU A 150 11.21 20.23 16.48
C LEU A 150 11.29 20.99 17.82
N GLU A 151 11.47 20.29 18.94
CA GLU A 151 11.55 20.84 20.30
C GLU A 151 12.55 22.00 20.45
N PRO A 152 13.74 22.00 19.82
CA PRO A 152 14.67 23.11 19.92
C PRO A 152 14.18 24.43 19.31
N PHE A 153 13.15 24.39 18.45
CA PHE A 153 12.71 25.53 17.63
C PHE A 153 11.33 26.06 18.01
N PHE A 154 10.55 25.28 18.77
CA PHE A 154 9.13 25.58 19.01
C PHE A 154 8.76 25.51 20.50
N SER A 155 7.80 26.34 20.90
CA SER A 155 7.17 26.22 22.21
C SER A 155 6.32 24.95 22.32
N LEU A 156 6.09 24.49 23.55
CA LEU A 156 5.24 23.32 23.81
C LEU A 156 3.81 23.49 23.23
N SER A 157 3.29 24.72 23.18
CA SER A 157 2.02 25.04 22.53
C SER A 157 2.04 24.75 21.03
N ARG A 158 3.10 25.12 20.31
CA ARG A 158 3.26 24.84 18.87
C ARG A 158 3.48 23.36 18.60
N LEU A 159 4.27 22.68 19.44
CA LEU A 159 4.45 21.23 19.37
C LEU A 159 3.12 20.49 19.57
N MET A 160 2.25 20.98 20.44
CA MET A 160 0.90 20.43 20.63
C MET A 160 0.04 20.55 19.36
N GLU A 161 0.16 21.65 18.60
CA GLU A 161 -0.57 21.79 17.33
C GLU A 161 -0.12 20.74 16.31
N ILE A 162 1.19 20.51 16.19
CA ILE A 162 1.77 19.51 15.30
C ILE A 162 1.30 18.10 15.72
N ALA A 163 1.40 17.76 17.01
CA ALA A 163 0.95 16.49 17.54
C ALA A 163 -0.55 16.26 17.31
N ALA A 164 -1.38 17.31 17.45
CA ALA A 164 -2.81 17.23 17.18
C ALA A 164 -3.11 16.93 15.71
N CYS A 165 -2.37 17.56 14.79
CA CYS A 165 -2.51 17.30 13.35
C CYS A 165 -2.12 15.86 12.99
N VAL A 166 -1.03 15.33 13.56
CA VAL A 166 -0.63 13.94 13.36
C VAL A 166 -1.65 12.97 14.01
N GLU A 167 -2.20 13.28 15.19
CA GLU A 167 -3.24 12.45 15.80
C GLU A 167 -4.49 12.31 14.91
N ALA A 168 -4.84 13.39 14.20
CA ALA A 168 -5.99 13.39 13.32
C ALA A 168 -5.81 12.53 12.06
N THR A 169 -4.60 12.09 11.71
CA THR A 169 -4.36 11.16 10.60
C THR A 169 -4.68 9.71 10.96
N ILE A 170 -4.92 9.37 12.24
CA ILE A 170 -5.36 8.02 12.62
C ILE A 170 -6.72 7.73 11.94
N PRO A 171 -6.77 6.79 10.98
CA PRO A 171 -7.90 6.71 10.06
C PRO A 171 -9.06 5.88 10.63
N PHE A 172 -10.24 6.03 10.02
CA PHE A 172 -11.42 5.15 10.18
C PHE A 172 -11.97 4.99 11.60
N ARG A 173 -11.70 5.97 12.47
CA ARG A 173 -12.14 5.93 13.87
C ARG A 173 -13.64 6.18 13.98
N THR A 174 -14.35 5.21 14.54
CA THR A 174 -15.79 5.36 14.81
C THR A 174 -16.06 6.31 15.97
N LYS A 175 -17.32 6.70 16.11
CA LYS A 175 -17.81 7.42 17.29
C LYS A 175 -17.58 6.57 18.55
N SER A 176 -17.33 7.23 19.67
CA SER A 176 -17.23 6.55 20.97
C SER A 176 -18.60 6.02 21.41
N LYS A 177 -18.64 5.28 22.52
CA LYS A 177 -19.90 4.79 23.12
C LYS A 177 -20.83 5.95 23.51
N GLU A 178 -20.27 7.10 23.84
CA GLU A 178 -20.94 8.35 24.18
C GLU A 178 -21.34 9.17 22.94
N GLY A 179 -21.07 8.66 21.73
CA GLY A 179 -21.41 9.30 20.46
C GLY A 179 -20.42 10.38 20.00
N LEU A 180 -19.30 10.57 20.70
CA LEU A 180 -18.29 11.58 20.36
C LEU A 180 -17.47 11.17 19.13
N THR A 181 -17.29 12.10 18.19
CA THR A 181 -16.40 11.90 17.04
C THR A 181 -14.92 11.87 17.45
N ALA A 182 -14.04 11.48 16.53
CA ALA A 182 -12.59 11.57 16.76
C ALA A 182 -12.16 13.01 17.09
N SER A 183 -12.67 13.98 16.35
CA SER A 183 -12.36 15.40 16.51
C SER A 183 -12.89 15.98 17.82
N ASP A 184 -14.05 15.52 18.29
CA ASP A 184 -14.57 15.90 19.63
C ASP A 184 -13.66 15.39 20.76
N ARG A 185 -13.18 14.14 20.64
CA ARG A 185 -12.26 13.56 21.63
C ARG A 185 -10.91 14.28 21.61
N LEU A 186 -10.39 14.60 20.42
CA LEU A 186 -9.18 15.41 20.29
C LEU A 186 -9.37 16.78 20.95
N TYR A 187 -10.47 17.48 20.66
CA TYR A 187 -10.80 18.76 21.28
C TYR A 187 -10.79 18.71 22.81
N GLN A 188 -11.45 17.69 23.40
CA GLN A 188 -11.46 17.50 24.86
C GLN A 188 -10.06 17.27 25.43
N ARG A 189 -9.24 16.45 24.76
CA ARG A 189 -7.86 16.21 25.19
C ARG A 189 -7.01 17.45 25.08
N LEU A 190 -7.16 18.26 24.02
CA LEU A 190 -6.44 19.53 23.90
C LEU A 190 -6.82 20.54 25.00
N LEU A 191 -8.09 20.59 25.43
CA LEU A 191 -8.49 21.41 26.59
C LEU A 191 -7.77 20.98 27.87
N LEU A 192 -7.74 19.67 28.13
CA LEU A 192 -7.07 19.10 29.30
C LEU A 192 -5.56 19.33 29.25
N THR A 193 -4.93 19.10 28.09
CA THR A 193 -3.50 19.35 27.86
C THR A 193 -3.16 20.82 28.04
N ASN A 194 -3.94 21.73 27.46
CA ASN A 194 -3.73 23.18 27.62
C ASN A 194 -3.75 23.60 29.09
N HIS A 195 -4.68 23.08 29.89
CA HIS A 195 -4.75 23.34 31.32
C HIS A 195 -3.56 22.70 32.07
N ARG A 196 -3.29 21.41 31.85
CA ARG A 196 -2.24 20.66 32.55
C ARG A 196 -0.85 21.27 32.36
N PHE A 197 -0.54 21.74 31.17
CA PHE A 197 0.77 22.30 30.83
C PHE A 197 0.79 23.84 30.86
N ASN A 198 -0.31 24.48 31.28
CA ASN A 198 -0.45 25.94 31.34
C ASN A 198 -0.04 26.63 30.03
N LEU A 199 -0.53 26.14 28.89
CA LEU A 199 -0.11 26.62 27.56
C LEU A 199 -0.74 27.98 27.18
N GLY A 200 -1.71 28.46 27.97
CA GLY A 200 -2.31 29.79 27.82
C GLY A 200 -3.18 29.96 26.56
N LEU A 201 -3.59 28.88 25.90
CA LEU A 201 -4.41 28.94 24.70
C LEU A 201 -5.87 29.21 25.05
N SER A 202 -6.51 30.08 24.27
CA SER A 202 -7.95 30.34 24.36
C SER A 202 -8.76 29.17 23.77
N LEU A 203 -10.05 29.09 24.13
CA LEU A 203 -10.96 28.09 23.54
C LEU A 203 -10.99 28.19 22.01
N LEU A 204 -11.03 29.42 21.47
CA LEU A 204 -11.02 29.66 20.04
C LEU A 204 -9.72 29.16 19.39
N ALA A 205 -8.57 29.35 20.03
CA ALA A 205 -7.29 28.84 19.53
C ALA A 205 -7.29 27.31 19.47
N ILE A 206 -7.81 26.64 20.50
CA ILE A 206 -7.92 25.17 20.53
C ILE A 206 -8.86 24.67 19.44
N GLU A 207 -9.98 25.36 19.20
CA GLU A 207 -10.87 25.03 18.09
C GLU A 207 -10.15 25.12 16.73
N GLN A 208 -9.33 26.16 16.53
CA GLN A 208 -8.55 26.30 15.29
C GLN A 208 -7.51 25.18 15.13
N ILE A 209 -6.90 24.70 16.22
CA ILE A 209 -5.98 23.56 16.17
C ILE A 209 -6.72 22.30 15.69
N VAL A 210 -7.90 22.02 16.22
CA VAL A 210 -8.69 20.85 15.77
C VAL A 210 -9.13 21.01 14.32
N LYS A 211 -9.45 22.22 13.86
CA LYS A 211 -9.76 22.50 12.45
C LYS A 211 -8.56 22.25 11.52
N ARG A 212 -7.35 22.69 11.91
CA ARG A 212 -6.10 22.34 11.18
C ARG A 212 -5.91 20.84 11.10
N ALA A 213 -6.03 20.16 12.25
CA ALA A 213 -5.88 18.72 12.35
C ALA A 213 -6.90 18.00 11.44
N GLN A 214 -8.13 18.49 11.40
CA GLN A 214 -9.19 17.97 10.54
C GLN A 214 -8.84 18.09 9.04
N ARG A 215 -8.23 19.20 8.62
CA ARG A 215 -7.77 19.38 7.23
C ARG A 215 -6.62 18.45 6.86
N VAL A 216 -5.68 18.22 7.77
CA VAL A 216 -4.58 17.27 7.56
C VAL A 216 -5.13 15.84 7.44
N GLY A 217 -5.92 15.40 8.43
CA GLY A 217 -6.51 14.05 8.43
C GLY A 217 -7.39 13.78 7.21
N ASN A 218 -8.23 14.74 6.79
CA ASN A 218 -9.05 14.57 5.59
C ASN A 218 -8.22 14.55 4.29
N ARG A 219 -7.07 15.24 4.24
CA ARG A 219 -6.19 15.19 3.06
C ARG A 219 -5.45 13.87 2.96
N ASP A 220 -5.02 13.31 4.09
CA ASP A 220 -4.38 12.00 4.14
C ASP A 220 -5.24 10.90 3.50
N VAL A 221 -6.54 10.89 3.83
CA VAL A 221 -7.49 9.93 3.25
C VAL A 221 -8.23 10.45 2.00
N SER A 222 -7.78 11.56 1.39
CA SER A 222 -8.50 12.22 0.28
C SER A 222 -8.69 11.32 -0.95
N GLY A 223 -7.80 10.35 -1.15
CA GLY A 223 -7.89 9.36 -2.23
C GLY A 223 -9.23 8.60 -2.25
N PHE A 224 -9.89 8.41 -1.10
CA PHE A 224 -11.19 7.77 -1.03
C PHE A 224 -12.30 8.54 -1.76
N ALA A 225 -12.22 9.87 -1.84
CA ALA A 225 -13.20 10.69 -2.56
C ALA A 225 -12.74 11.07 -3.98
N HIS A 226 -11.70 10.42 -4.51
CA HIS A 226 -11.18 10.76 -5.82
C HIS A 226 -12.28 10.59 -6.90
N PRO A 227 -12.51 11.57 -7.80
CA PRO A 227 -13.60 11.50 -8.78
C PRO A 227 -13.50 10.29 -9.72
N SER A 228 -12.27 9.91 -10.08
CA SER A 228 -11.99 8.70 -10.85
C SER A 228 -11.73 7.51 -9.92
N SER A 229 -12.58 6.50 -10.02
CA SER A 229 -12.42 5.21 -9.33
C SER A 229 -11.16 4.45 -9.74
N ALA A 230 -10.72 4.62 -11.00
CA ALA A 230 -9.50 4.01 -11.52
C ALA A 230 -8.24 4.49 -10.78
N TYR A 231 -8.21 5.78 -10.38
CA TYR A 231 -7.14 6.34 -9.56
C TYR A 231 -7.27 5.93 -8.08
N PHE A 232 -8.49 5.96 -7.52
CA PHE A 232 -8.74 5.47 -6.17
C PHE A 232 -8.27 4.00 -6.00
N LEU A 233 -8.62 3.12 -6.94
CA LEU A 233 -8.20 1.74 -6.92
C LEU A 233 -6.70 1.58 -7.18
N ALA A 234 -6.09 2.42 -8.02
CA ALA A 234 -4.64 2.38 -8.23
C ALA A 234 -3.89 2.69 -6.92
N ASN A 235 -4.33 3.72 -6.19
CA ASN A 235 -3.79 4.08 -4.89
C ASN A 235 -4.00 2.97 -3.86
N THR A 236 -5.19 2.38 -3.81
CA THR A 236 -5.49 1.19 -2.99
C THR A 236 -4.55 0.03 -3.33
N TRP A 237 -4.22 -0.17 -4.61
CA TRP A 237 -3.34 -1.26 -5.04
C TRP A 237 -1.89 -1.07 -4.60
N ASN A 238 -1.43 0.17 -4.37
CA ASN A 238 -0.08 0.42 -3.85
C ASN A 238 0.09 -0.13 -2.42
N LEU A 239 -1.00 -0.32 -1.67
CA LEU A 239 -0.95 -0.94 -0.34
C LEU A 239 -0.69 -2.45 -0.38
N LEU A 240 -0.94 -3.12 -1.52
CA LEU A 240 -0.73 -4.57 -1.63
C LEU A 240 0.74 -4.99 -1.43
N PRO A 241 1.72 -4.49 -2.23
CA PRO A 241 3.12 -4.85 -2.02
C PRO A 241 3.68 -4.31 -0.69
N GLU A 242 3.08 -3.24 -0.15
CA GLU A 242 3.48 -2.63 1.10
C GLU A 242 3.11 -3.48 2.33
N THR A 243 1.93 -4.10 2.32
CA THR A 243 1.42 -4.91 3.44
C THR A 243 1.59 -6.42 3.23
N ASN A 244 2.14 -6.84 2.08
CA ASN A 244 2.38 -8.25 1.73
C ASN A 244 3.75 -8.43 1.08
N HIS A 245 4.76 -8.72 1.89
CA HIS A 245 6.16 -8.77 1.46
C HIS A 245 6.48 -9.87 0.43
N ASN A 246 5.62 -10.88 0.26
CA ASN A 246 5.80 -11.94 -0.74
C ASN A 246 5.75 -11.42 -2.19
N PHE A 247 5.25 -10.20 -2.41
CA PHE A 247 5.10 -9.59 -3.74
C PHE A 247 6.42 -9.07 -4.31
N ILE A 248 7.46 -8.97 -3.49
CA ILE A 248 8.77 -8.43 -3.82
C ILE A 248 9.45 -9.18 -4.97
N SER A 249 9.50 -10.51 -4.89
CA SER A 249 10.24 -11.34 -5.83
C SER A 249 9.49 -11.58 -7.14
N ARG A 250 8.24 -11.08 -7.26
CA ARG A 250 7.29 -11.40 -8.35
C ARG A 250 7.08 -12.91 -8.59
N SER A 251 7.54 -13.75 -7.66
CA SER A 251 7.49 -15.22 -7.75
C SER A 251 6.42 -15.82 -6.83
N TYR A 252 5.46 -15.00 -6.40
CA TYR A 252 4.43 -15.41 -5.46
C TYR A 252 3.50 -16.47 -6.07
N THR A 253 2.98 -17.30 -5.19
CA THR A 253 2.01 -18.36 -5.50
C THR A 253 0.61 -17.77 -5.70
N VAL A 254 -0.26 -18.56 -6.34
CA VAL A 254 -1.68 -18.22 -6.48
C VAL A 254 -2.32 -17.99 -5.11
N ARG A 255 -1.97 -18.82 -4.12
CA ARG A 255 -2.44 -18.74 -2.74
C ARG A 255 -2.03 -17.43 -2.06
N GLU A 256 -0.76 -17.03 -2.18
CA GLU A 256 -0.27 -15.78 -1.58
C GLU A 256 -0.94 -14.56 -2.18
N TYR A 257 -1.11 -14.54 -3.51
CA TYR A 257 -1.84 -13.47 -4.18
C TYR A 257 -3.30 -13.41 -3.73
N ARG A 258 -3.97 -14.56 -3.65
CA ARG A 258 -5.35 -14.67 -3.16
C ARG A 258 -5.47 -14.21 -1.72
N MET A 259 -4.54 -14.56 -0.83
CA MET A 259 -4.51 -14.09 0.56
C MET A 259 -4.41 -12.56 0.66
N ALA A 260 -3.55 -11.94 -0.15
CA ALA A 260 -3.42 -10.49 -0.18
C ALA A 260 -4.69 -9.80 -0.68
N LEU A 261 -5.31 -10.31 -1.75
CA LEU A 261 -6.62 -9.81 -2.23
C LEU A 261 -7.71 -10.00 -1.19
N GLN A 262 -7.74 -11.13 -0.48
CA GLN A 262 -8.74 -11.40 0.55
C GLN A 262 -8.61 -10.43 1.74
N LYS A 263 -7.38 -10.10 2.17
CA LYS A 263 -7.15 -9.07 3.21
C LYS A 263 -7.68 -7.71 2.76
N MET A 264 -7.38 -7.32 1.51
CA MET A 264 -7.85 -6.04 0.95
C MET A 264 -9.37 -5.99 0.81
N GLU A 265 -10.00 -7.08 0.35
CA GLU A 265 -11.45 -7.23 0.27
C GLU A 265 -12.09 -7.15 1.67
N SER A 266 -11.49 -7.80 2.67
CA SER A 266 -11.97 -7.76 4.05
C SER A 266 -11.87 -6.34 4.62
N PHE A 267 -10.77 -5.64 4.36
CA PHE A 267 -10.59 -4.23 4.74
C PHE A 267 -11.66 -3.33 4.10
N MET A 268 -11.88 -3.41 2.79
CA MET A 268 -12.90 -2.59 2.11
C MET A 268 -14.33 -2.89 2.58
N ASN A 269 -14.64 -4.12 2.98
CA ASN A 269 -15.93 -4.46 3.56
C ASN A 269 -16.07 -3.99 5.01
N PHE A 270 -14.98 -3.89 5.76
CA PHE A 270 -14.99 -3.36 7.14
C PHE A 270 -15.23 -1.84 7.17
N LEU A 271 -14.68 -1.10 6.20
CA LEU A 271 -14.79 0.36 6.14
C LEU A 271 -16.25 0.83 6.14
N GLN A 272 -16.54 1.80 7.00
CA GLN A 272 -17.78 2.57 6.97
C GLN A 272 -17.51 3.88 6.24
N PRO A 273 -18.22 4.21 5.13
CA PRO A 273 -18.02 5.46 4.40
C PRO A 273 -18.06 6.70 5.32
N GLU A 274 -18.94 6.66 6.32
CA GLU A 274 -19.17 7.73 7.29
C GLU A 274 -17.96 7.96 8.23
N ALA A 275 -17.05 6.98 8.34
CA ALA A 275 -15.85 7.06 9.16
C ALA A 275 -14.59 7.50 8.38
N ILE A 276 -14.68 7.68 7.05
CA ILE A 276 -13.55 8.09 6.22
C ILE A 276 -13.20 9.55 6.49
N PHE A 277 -14.13 10.46 6.20
CA PHE A 277 -13.94 11.89 6.38
C PHE A 277 -14.62 12.36 7.65
N ASN A 278 -13.97 13.30 8.36
CA ASN A 278 -14.53 13.91 9.56
C ASN A 278 -14.83 15.40 9.32
N GLN A 279 -15.74 15.93 10.13
CA GLN A 279 -16.11 17.34 10.14
C GLN A 279 -16.10 17.83 11.59
N PHE A 280 -15.53 19.02 11.82
CA PHE A 280 -15.51 19.64 13.14
C PHE A 280 -15.92 21.11 13.06
N ARG A 281 -17.06 21.44 13.68
CA ARG A 281 -17.57 22.82 13.80
C ARG A 281 -17.54 23.59 12.47
N GLY A 282 -18.09 22.96 11.42
CA GLY A 282 -18.18 23.51 10.07
C GLY A 282 -16.86 23.49 9.27
N GLU A 283 -15.86 22.71 9.69
CA GLU A 283 -14.64 22.46 8.92
C GLU A 283 -14.51 20.96 8.55
N PRO A 284 -14.46 20.59 7.26
CA PRO A 284 -14.78 21.45 6.12
C PRO A 284 -16.25 21.89 6.16
N ASP A 285 -16.66 22.82 5.30
CA ASP A 285 -18.06 23.24 5.20
C ASP A 285 -18.97 22.04 4.80
N ASP A 286 -20.27 22.15 5.10
CA ASP A 286 -21.24 21.05 4.91
C ASP A 286 -21.32 20.55 3.46
N LEU A 287 -21.16 21.45 2.47
CA LEU A 287 -21.21 21.09 1.06
C LEU A 287 -19.98 20.29 0.66
N THR A 288 -18.80 20.74 1.07
CA THR A 288 -17.54 20.04 0.87
C THR A 288 -17.55 18.68 1.58
N TYR A 289 -18.00 18.64 2.84
CA TYR A 289 -18.10 17.40 3.60
C TYR A 289 -19.03 16.38 2.92
N SER A 290 -20.22 16.81 2.49
CA SER A 290 -21.18 15.97 1.78
C SER A 290 -20.60 15.39 0.48
N ARG A 291 -19.86 16.20 -0.30
CA ARG A 291 -19.17 15.72 -1.52
C ARG A 291 -18.12 14.65 -1.21
N LEU A 292 -17.29 14.86 -0.20
CA LEU A 292 -16.29 13.89 0.23
C LEU A 292 -16.93 12.57 0.66
N GLN A 293 -17.99 12.64 1.47
CA GLN A 293 -18.75 11.48 1.93
C GLN A 293 -19.38 10.69 0.78
N ASN A 294 -20.02 11.37 -0.17
CA ASN A 294 -20.62 10.73 -1.34
C ASN A 294 -19.55 10.08 -2.24
N GLY A 295 -18.41 10.76 -2.43
CA GLY A 295 -17.27 10.22 -3.18
C GLY A 295 -16.70 8.95 -2.55
N ALA A 296 -16.46 8.97 -1.23
CA ALA A 296 -16.02 7.78 -0.48
C ALA A 296 -17.01 6.63 -0.58
N ARG A 297 -18.30 6.87 -0.38
CA ARG A 297 -19.33 5.82 -0.47
C ARG A 297 -19.31 5.14 -1.83
N ARG A 298 -19.37 5.92 -2.91
CA ARG A 298 -19.30 5.40 -4.27
C ARG A 298 -18.03 4.58 -4.52
N ASN A 299 -16.87 5.12 -4.17
CA ASN A 299 -15.60 4.45 -4.42
C ASN A 299 -15.44 3.17 -3.60
N ILE A 300 -15.89 3.14 -2.34
CA ILE A 300 -15.89 1.93 -1.51
C ILE A 300 -16.81 0.86 -2.10
N GLU A 301 -18.01 1.23 -2.58
CA GLU A 301 -18.93 0.28 -3.23
C GLU A 301 -18.32 -0.30 -4.52
N ILE A 302 -17.68 0.54 -5.35
CA ILE A 302 -16.92 0.11 -6.53
C ILE A 302 -15.80 -0.86 -6.13
N ALA A 303 -15.01 -0.51 -5.11
CA ALA A 303 -13.93 -1.36 -4.60
C ALA A 303 -14.43 -2.73 -4.13
N ARG A 304 -15.54 -2.78 -3.40
CA ARG A 304 -16.13 -4.04 -2.92
C ARG A 304 -16.51 -4.96 -4.07
N LEU A 305 -17.21 -4.43 -5.08
CA LEU A 305 -17.62 -5.25 -6.22
C LEU A 305 -16.42 -5.66 -7.10
N TYR A 306 -15.47 -4.74 -7.31
CA TYR A 306 -14.24 -5.00 -8.06
C TYR A 306 -13.37 -6.08 -7.39
N LEU A 307 -13.08 -5.92 -6.09
CA LEU A 307 -12.29 -6.89 -5.31
C LEU A 307 -13.02 -8.23 -5.20
N GLY A 308 -14.34 -8.23 -4.99
CA GLY A 308 -15.14 -9.45 -5.01
C GLY A 308 -15.02 -10.22 -6.33
N SER A 309 -15.06 -9.49 -7.46
CA SER A 309 -14.88 -10.06 -8.80
C SER A 309 -13.49 -10.68 -8.99
N LYS A 310 -12.44 -9.96 -8.59
CA LYS A 310 -11.08 -10.50 -8.64
C LYS A 310 -10.90 -11.68 -7.71
N LEU A 311 -11.48 -11.64 -6.51
CA LEU A 311 -11.37 -12.71 -5.51
C LEU A 311 -12.01 -14.02 -5.99
N VAL A 312 -13.17 -13.95 -6.64
CA VAL A 312 -13.80 -15.13 -7.28
C VAL A 312 -12.93 -15.67 -8.41
N SER A 313 -12.37 -14.78 -9.25
CA SER A 313 -11.52 -15.21 -10.36
C SER A 313 -10.26 -15.93 -9.89
N ILE A 314 -9.61 -15.43 -8.84
CA ILE A 314 -8.41 -16.06 -8.30
C ILE A 314 -8.75 -17.33 -7.50
N ALA A 315 -9.94 -17.40 -6.87
CA ALA A 315 -10.40 -18.63 -6.23
C ALA A 315 -10.53 -19.77 -7.24
N LEU A 316 -11.07 -19.47 -8.43
CA LEU A 316 -11.16 -20.45 -9.52
C LEU A 316 -9.75 -20.92 -9.94
N MET A 317 -8.81 -19.99 -10.11
CA MET A 317 -7.42 -20.34 -10.43
C MET A 317 -6.73 -21.14 -9.31
N GLU A 318 -6.93 -20.78 -8.04
CA GLU A 318 -6.39 -21.48 -6.89
C GLU A 318 -6.93 -22.91 -6.84
N SER A 319 -8.25 -23.10 -7.03
CA SER A 319 -8.87 -24.43 -7.06
C SER A 319 -8.35 -25.31 -8.20
N LEU A 320 -8.08 -24.75 -9.38
CA LEU A 320 -7.45 -25.46 -10.49
C LEU A 320 -5.98 -25.80 -10.19
N ALA A 321 -5.27 -24.93 -9.46
CA ALA A 321 -3.89 -25.13 -9.06
C ALA A 321 -3.70 -26.40 -8.22
N PHE A 322 -4.68 -26.78 -7.39
CA PHE A 322 -4.63 -28.00 -6.57
C PHE A 322 -4.40 -29.28 -7.39
N SER A 323 -4.80 -29.30 -8.67
CA SER A 323 -4.54 -30.45 -9.56
C SER A 323 -3.06 -30.57 -9.98
N LEU A 324 -2.29 -29.49 -9.84
CA LEU A 324 -0.88 -29.38 -10.21
C LEU A 324 0.05 -29.41 -8.99
N GLY A 325 -0.42 -28.92 -7.83
CA GLY A 325 0.32 -28.86 -6.58
C GLY A 325 -0.18 -27.76 -5.65
N PHE A 326 0.35 -27.69 -4.42
CA PHE A 326 -0.10 -26.73 -3.41
C PHE A 326 0.50 -25.31 -3.59
N ASP A 327 1.74 -25.19 -4.08
CA ASP A 327 2.48 -23.92 -4.18
C ASP A 327 2.80 -23.55 -5.64
N VAL A 328 1.76 -23.52 -6.48
CA VAL A 328 1.92 -23.14 -7.89
C VAL A 328 2.09 -21.62 -8.00
N SER A 329 3.16 -21.18 -8.67
CA SER A 329 3.37 -19.77 -9.01
C SER A 329 2.20 -19.22 -9.83
N LEU A 330 1.76 -17.99 -9.55
CA LEU A 330 0.68 -17.36 -10.33
C LEU A 330 1.07 -17.23 -11.81
N ALA A 331 2.32 -16.91 -12.09
CA ALA A 331 2.85 -16.83 -13.45
C ALA A 331 2.69 -18.15 -14.20
N THR A 332 2.78 -19.29 -13.51
CA THR A 332 2.54 -20.60 -14.11
C THR A 332 1.10 -20.76 -14.61
N LEU A 333 0.10 -20.15 -13.98
CA LEU A 333 -1.29 -20.31 -14.43
C LEU A 333 -1.78 -19.20 -15.34
N MET A 334 -1.27 -17.98 -15.16
CA MET A 334 -1.79 -16.79 -15.86
C MET A 334 -0.84 -16.25 -16.94
N GLY A 335 0.41 -16.70 -16.97
CA GLY A 335 1.48 -16.08 -17.75
C GLY A 335 2.26 -15.06 -16.93
N GLU A 336 3.47 -14.74 -17.38
CA GLU A 336 4.34 -13.78 -16.71
C GLU A 336 3.77 -12.35 -16.79
N LEU A 337 4.05 -11.55 -15.76
CA LEU A 337 3.82 -10.11 -15.82
C LEU A 337 4.74 -9.51 -16.88
N PRO A 338 4.30 -8.48 -17.62
CA PRO A 338 5.15 -7.80 -18.59
C PRO A 338 6.47 -7.33 -17.93
N TYR A 339 7.60 -7.69 -18.55
CA TYR A 339 8.92 -7.26 -18.11
C TYR A 339 9.73 -6.77 -19.32
N HIS A 340 10.05 -5.47 -19.33
CA HIS A 340 10.60 -4.77 -20.50
C HIS A 340 9.77 -5.04 -21.77
N ASP A 341 10.41 -5.24 -22.92
CA ASP A 341 9.77 -5.55 -24.20
C ASP A 341 9.28 -7.00 -24.30
N TYR A 342 9.51 -7.84 -23.28
CA TYR A 342 9.07 -9.22 -23.30
C TYR A 342 7.59 -9.32 -22.88
N ARG A 343 6.76 -9.71 -23.84
CA ARG A 343 5.35 -10.09 -23.61
C ARG A 343 5.22 -11.59 -23.83
N GLY A 344 5.28 -12.34 -22.74
CA GLY A 344 4.98 -13.77 -22.74
C GLY A 344 3.52 -14.04 -23.14
N VAL A 345 3.24 -15.28 -23.56
CA VAL A 345 1.86 -15.72 -23.81
C VAL A 345 1.10 -15.83 -22.49
N ARG A 346 -0.13 -15.33 -22.46
CA ARG A 346 -0.95 -15.20 -21.25
C ARG A 346 -2.25 -15.97 -21.36
N LEU A 347 -2.87 -16.28 -20.22
CA LEU A 347 -4.11 -17.07 -20.17
C LEU A 347 -5.24 -16.41 -20.98
N GLU A 348 -5.39 -15.09 -20.87
CA GLU A 348 -6.48 -14.36 -21.50
C GLU A 348 -6.43 -14.37 -23.03
N THR A 349 -5.25 -14.62 -23.63
CA THR A 349 -5.12 -14.78 -25.08
C THR A 349 -5.90 -15.99 -25.61
N PHE A 350 -6.19 -16.97 -24.76
CA PHE A 350 -6.90 -18.19 -25.13
C PHE A 350 -8.37 -18.21 -24.69
N LEU A 351 -8.83 -17.20 -23.94
CA LEU A 351 -10.23 -17.08 -23.56
C LEU A 351 -11.09 -16.70 -24.78
N PRO A 352 -12.27 -17.32 -24.97
CA PRO A 352 -13.15 -16.97 -26.06
C PRO A 352 -13.85 -15.63 -25.82
N LYS A 353 -14.34 -15.03 -26.89
CA LYS A 353 -15.34 -13.96 -26.76
C LYS A 353 -16.64 -14.55 -26.22
N VAL A 354 -17.24 -13.87 -25.25
CA VAL A 354 -18.54 -14.27 -24.69
C VAL A 354 -19.65 -13.87 -25.66
N VAL A 355 -20.43 -14.84 -26.10
CA VAL A 355 -21.67 -14.62 -26.87
C VAL A 355 -22.76 -14.20 -25.88
N ASP A 356 -23.54 -13.16 -26.22
CA ASP A 356 -24.55 -12.58 -25.32
C ASP A 356 -24.00 -12.13 -23.97
N ALA A 357 -22.88 -11.39 -24.01
CA ALA A 357 -22.23 -10.87 -22.83
C ALA A 357 -23.19 -10.11 -21.90
N TYR A 358 -23.00 -10.29 -20.59
CA TYR A 358 -23.73 -9.57 -19.56
C TYR A 358 -23.73 -8.06 -19.81
N HIS A 359 -24.90 -7.46 -19.69
CA HIS A 359 -25.08 -6.01 -19.75
C HIS A 359 -25.26 -5.47 -18.32
N PRO A 360 -24.40 -4.53 -17.88
CA PRO A 360 -24.52 -3.90 -16.57
C PRO A 360 -25.92 -3.33 -16.31
N LYS A 361 -26.46 -3.60 -15.11
CA LYS A 361 -27.81 -3.16 -14.69
C LYS A 361 -27.83 -1.71 -14.19
N ASN A 362 -26.69 -1.15 -13.82
CA ASN A 362 -26.55 0.19 -13.25
C ASN A 362 -25.14 0.76 -13.51
N ASP A 363 -24.96 2.05 -13.19
CA ASP A 363 -23.70 2.78 -13.40
C ASP A 363 -22.52 2.15 -12.64
N LEU A 364 -22.75 1.63 -11.43
CA LEU A 364 -21.71 1.01 -10.62
C LEU A 364 -21.19 -0.28 -11.26
N GLU A 365 -22.08 -1.13 -11.75
CA GLU A 365 -21.69 -2.33 -12.50
C GLU A 365 -20.99 -1.99 -13.82
N SER A 366 -21.45 -0.93 -14.50
CA SER A 366 -20.84 -0.48 -15.75
C SER A 366 -19.40 -0.03 -15.51
N GLU A 367 -19.18 0.73 -14.45
CA GLU A 367 -17.86 1.22 -14.07
C GLU A 367 -16.94 0.10 -13.58
N VAL A 368 -17.45 -0.84 -12.79
CA VAL A 368 -16.65 -2.00 -12.34
C VAL A 368 -16.27 -2.89 -13.52
N LEU A 369 -17.19 -3.12 -14.46
CA LEU A 369 -16.87 -3.90 -15.66
C LEU A 369 -15.79 -3.19 -16.50
N ASP A 370 -15.91 -1.87 -16.71
CA ASP A 370 -14.89 -1.06 -17.39
C ASP A 370 -13.52 -1.16 -16.70
N LEU A 371 -13.48 -1.08 -15.37
CA LEU A 371 -12.25 -1.23 -14.58
C LEU A 371 -11.62 -2.63 -14.68
N LEU A 372 -12.44 -3.69 -14.79
CA LEU A 372 -11.95 -5.06 -14.98
C LEU A 372 -11.36 -5.25 -16.39
N GLU A 373 -11.91 -4.57 -17.40
CA GLU A 373 -11.48 -4.69 -18.79
C GLU A 373 -10.29 -3.78 -19.15
N ASN A 374 -10.41 -2.50 -18.82
CA ASN A 374 -9.48 -1.45 -19.26
C ASN A 374 -8.43 -1.12 -18.19
N GLY A 375 -8.72 -1.50 -16.95
CA GLY A 375 -7.80 -1.45 -15.83
C GLY A 375 -7.80 -0.15 -15.03
N ARG A 376 -7.00 -0.16 -13.96
CA ARG A 376 -6.76 0.99 -13.07
C ARG A 376 -5.86 2.03 -13.76
N ALA A 377 -5.85 3.26 -13.23
CA ALA A 377 -5.16 4.40 -13.85
C ALA A 377 -3.63 4.21 -13.96
N ASN A 378 -3.03 3.39 -13.08
CA ASN A 378 -1.61 3.03 -13.12
C ASN A 378 -1.45 1.50 -12.97
N SER A 379 -0.39 0.95 -13.55
CA SER A 379 0.02 -0.43 -13.29
C SER A 379 0.79 -0.53 -11.98
N ALA A 380 0.37 -1.42 -11.09
CA ALA A 380 1.18 -1.80 -9.95
C ALA A 380 2.36 -2.68 -10.44
N THR A 381 3.51 -2.58 -9.79
CA THR A 381 4.69 -3.39 -10.16
C THR A 381 4.47 -4.89 -9.96
N ALA A 382 3.53 -5.25 -9.10
CA ALA A 382 3.32 -6.62 -8.65
C ALA A 382 1.99 -7.24 -9.15
N ASP A 383 1.20 -6.53 -9.96
CA ASP A 383 -0.05 -7.04 -10.55
C ASP A 383 -0.40 -6.31 -11.86
N LEU A 384 -1.23 -6.93 -12.69
CA LEU A 384 -1.81 -6.27 -13.85
C LEU A 384 -2.73 -5.12 -13.47
N LYS A 385 -2.77 -4.10 -14.32
CA LYS A 385 -3.72 -2.99 -14.20
C LYS A 385 -5.16 -3.43 -14.44
N ASP A 386 -5.39 -4.34 -15.37
CA ASP A 386 -6.68 -4.92 -15.76
C ASP A 386 -6.85 -6.31 -15.11
N SER A 387 -8.00 -6.93 -15.32
CA SER A 387 -8.35 -8.23 -14.73
C SER A 387 -9.16 -9.06 -15.73
N PRO A 388 -8.54 -9.49 -16.83
CA PRO A 388 -9.23 -10.06 -17.98
C PRO A 388 -9.99 -11.35 -17.65
N LEU A 389 -9.48 -12.18 -16.74
CA LEU A 389 -10.21 -13.37 -16.27
C LEU A 389 -11.48 -13.00 -15.50
N ALA A 390 -11.39 -12.01 -14.60
CA ALA A 390 -12.56 -11.53 -13.86
C ALA A 390 -13.58 -10.87 -14.80
N ALA A 391 -13.13 -10.08 -15.77
CA ALA A 391 -13.99 -9.50 -16.81
C ALA A 391 -14.70 -10.60 -17.63
N PHE A 392 -13.98 -11.64 -18.05
CA PHE A 392 -14.55 -12.80 -18.74
C PHE A 392 -15.63 -13.49 -17.91
N ILE A 393 -15.36 -13.75 -16.62
CA ILE A 393 -16.33 -14.36 -15.71
C ILE A 393 -17.58 -13.47 -15.60
N VAL A 394 -17.43 -12.18 -15.29
CA VAL A 394 -18.57 -11.24 -15.16
C VAL A 394 -19.38 -11.20 -16.46
N LYS A 395 -18.74 -11.14 -17.62
CA LYS A 395 -19.45 -11.17 -18.91
C LYS A 395 -20.23 -12.45 -19.15
N SER A 396 -19.79 -13.57 -18.58
CA SER A 396 -20.41 -14.87 -18.79
C SER A 396 -21.61 -15.12 -17.86
N ILE A 397 -21.53 -14.67 -16.61
CA ILE A 397 -22.51 -15.01 -15.56
C ILE A 397 -23.15 -13.81 -14.86
N GLY A 398 -22.67 -12.59 -15.12
CA GLY A 398 -23.14 -11.36 -14.46
C GLY A 398 -22.69 -11.20 -13.01
N PHE A 399 -22.95 -10.00 -12.46
CA PHE A 399 -22.53 -9.66 -11.08
C PHE A 399 -23.35 -10.38 -10.01
N GLU A 400 -24.62 -10.68 -10.27
CA GLU A 400 -25.51 -11.37 -9.32
C GLU A 400 -25.00 -12.78 -9.01
N TYR A 401 -24.75 -13.60 -10.03
CA TYR A 401 -24.19 -14.94 -9.84
C TYR A 401 -22.76 -14.89 -9.30
N LEU A 402 -21.96 -13.89 -9.70
CA LEU A 402 -20.62 -13.69 -9.14
C LEU A 402 -20.65 -13.42 -7.62
N GLN A 403 -21.64 -12.69 -7.11
CA GLN A 403 -21.80 -12.48 -5.66
C GLN A 403 -22.10 -13.79 -4.93
N GLU A 404 -22.93 -14.67 -5.50
CA GLU A 404 -23.16 -16.02 -4.96
C GLU A 404 -21.85 -16.83 -4.93
N GLN A 405 -21.07 -16.78 -6.01
CA GLN A 405 -19.76 -17.44 -6.08
C GLN A 405 -18.75 -16.86 -5.08
N SER A 406 -18.86 -15.57 -4.73
CA SER A 406 -18.02 -14.95 -3.70
C SER A 406 -18.22 -15.58 -2.33
N ALA A 407 -19.47 -15.89 -1.96
CA ALA A 407 -19.77 -16.59 -0.71
C ALA A 407 -19.15 -18.00 -0.71
N ARG A 408 -19.25 -18.74 -1.81
CA ARG A 408 -18.66 -20.08 -1.95
C ARG A 408 -17.13 -20.04 -1.97
N ALA A 409 -16.53 -19.02 -2.57
CA ALA A 409 -15.08 -18.79 -2.53
C ALA A 409 -14.59 -18.61 -1.09
N LYS A 410 -15.34 -17.87 -0.26
CA LYS A 410 -15.02 -17.71 1.17
C LYS A 410 -15.08 -19.05 1.93
N GLU A 411 -16.03 -19.93 1.62
CA GLU A 411 -16.09 -21.27 2.21
C GLU A 411 -14.95 -22.19 1.72
N PHE A 412 -14.56 -22.07 0.45
CA PHE A 412 -13.37 -22.73 -0.08
C PHE A 412 -12.08 -22.28 0.65
N PHE A 413 -11.91 -20.97 0.89
CA PHE A 413 -10.74 -20.46 1.62
C PHE A 413 -10.67 -20.92 3.08
N LYS A 414 -11.82 -21.18 3.70
CA LYS A 414 -11.91 -21.75 5.06
C LYS A 414 -11.66 -23.26 5.10
N GLY A 415 -11.60 -23.93 3.95
CA GLY A 415 -11.50 -25.39 3.85
C GLY A 415 -12.83 -26.13 4.05
N ASN A 416 -13.96 -25.42 4.10
CA ASN A 416 -15.29 -26.02 4.25
C ASN A 416 -15.86 -26.53 2.92
N LEU A 417 -15.27 -26.12 1.80
CA LEU A 417 -15.63 -26.56 0.45
C LEU A 417 -14.38 -27.08 -0.24
N SER A 418 -14.45 -28.27 -0.86
CA SER A 418 -13.31 -28.81 -1.60
C SER A 418 -13.08 -28.05 -2.91
N ALA A 419 -11.87 -28.13 -3.49
CA ALA A 419 -11.58 -27.54 -4.79
C ALA A 419 -12.51 -28.09 -5.89
N VAL A 420 -12.81 -29.39 -5.87
CA VAL A 420 -13.68 -30.04 -6.87
C VAL A 420 -15.13 -29.55 -6.73
N ASP A 421 -15.63 -29.44 -5.50
CA ASP A 421 -17.00 -28.95 -5.25
C ASP A 421 -17.12 -27.46 -5.58
N PHE A 422 -16.06 -26.68 -5.33
CA PHE A 422 -16.00 -25.28 -5.70
C PHE A 422 -15.93 -25.09 -7.22
N ILE A 423 -15.20 -25.91 -7.97
CA ILE A 423 -15.20 -25.81 -9.45
C ILE A 423 -16.58 -26.22 -10.00
N SER A 424 -17.17 -27.30 -9.47
CA SER A 424 -18.48 -27.82 -9.90
C SER A 424 -19.64 -26.86 -9.62
N SER A 425 -19.41 -25.85 -8.78
CA SER A 425 -20.28 -24.72 -8.48
C SER A 425 -20.54 -23.79 -9.67
N PHE A 426 -19.56 -23.66 -10.56
CA PHE A 426 -19.62 -22.69 -11.65
C PHE A 426 -20.37 -23.28 -12.84
N ASP A 427 -21.03 -22.40 -13.59
CA ASP A 427 -21.62 -22.77 -14.87
C ASP A 427 -20.53 -23.28 -15.84
N GLY A 428 -20.89 -24.28 -16.65
CA GLY A 428 -20.01 -24.86 -17.68
C GLY A 428 -19.53 -23.84 -18.71
N THR A 429 -20.28 -22.75 -18.92
CA THR A 429 -19.91 -21.60 -19.76
C THR A 429 -18.70 -20.83 -19.23
N VAL A 430 -18.39 -20.93 -17.93
CA VAL A 430 -17.19 -20.33 -17.33
C VAL A 430 -16.07 -21.34 -17.20
N THR A 431 -16.33 -22.48 -16.57
CA THR A 431 -15.27 -23.45 -16.20
C THR A 431 -14.59 -24.04 -17.41
N ARG A 432 -15.38 -24.49 -18.41
CA ARG A 432 -14.82 -25.14 -19.60
C ARG A 432 -13.90 -24.21 -20.39
N PRO A 433 -14.29 -22.96 -20.75
CA PRO A 433 -13.37 -22.05 -21.42
C PRO A 433 -12.11 -21.72 -20.64
N VAL A 434 -12.19 -21.57 -19.31
CA VAL A 434 -11.02 -21.27 -18.47
C VAL A 434 -10.06 -22.47 -18.43
N VAL A 435 -10.58 -23.69 -18.27
CA VAL A 435 -9.77 -24.92 -18.32
C VAL A 435 -9.15 -25.10 -19.71
N ASP A 436 -9.92 -24.93 -20.79
CA ASP A 436 -9.41 -25.03 -22.16
C ASP A 436 -8.30 -23.99 -22.44
N ALA A 437 -8.45 -22.76 -21.93
CA ALA A 437 -7.44 -21.72 -22.02
C ALA A 437 -6.16 -22.09 -21.27
N LEU A 438 -6.29 -22.65 -20.07
CA LEU A 438 -5.15 -23.11 -19.27
C LEU A 438 -4.39 -24.25 -19.95
N LEU A 439 -5.12 -25.24 -20.49
CA LEU A 439 -4.52 -26.34 -21.25
C LEU A 439 -3.75 -25.85 -22.49
N LYS A 440 -4.31 -24.88 -23.23
CA LYS A 440 -3.62 -24.25 -24.38
C LYS A 440 -2.36 -23.50 -23.96
N LEU A 441 -2.39 -22.82 -22.80
CA LEU A 441 -1.21 -22.15 -22.26
C LEU A 441 -0.10 -23.16 -21.92
N PHE A 442 -0.42 -24.28 -21.29
CA PHE A 442 0.55 -25.34 -21.01
C PHE A 442 1.10 -25.98 -22.29
N GLU A 443 0.27 -26.25 -23.29
CA GLU A 443 0.74 -26.79 -24.57
C GLU A 443 1.65 -25.80 -25.32
N ASN A 444 1.37 -24.50 -25.23
CA ASN A 444 2.23 -23.45 -25.79
C ASN A 444 3.63 -23.47 -25.14
N ARG A 445 3.70 -23.61 -23.81
CA ARG A 445 4.97 -23.71 -23.08
C ARG A 445 5.73 -24.98 -23.39
N LYS A 446 5.06 -26.13 -23.43
CA LYS A 446 5.63 -27.40 -23.87
C LYS A 446 6.21 -27.27 -25.28
N SER A 447 5.47 -26.64 -26.19
CA SER A 447 5.94 -26.36 -27.55
C SER A 447 7.15 -25.43 -27.58
N ALA A 448 7.21 -24.42 -26.71
CA ALA A 448 8.37 -23.52 -26.61
C ALA A 448 9.64 -24.25 -26.15
N ILE A 449 9.53 -25.11 -25.14
CA ILE A 449 10.64 -25.96 -24.67
C ILE A 449 11.12 -26.90 -25.79
N ASN A 450 10.18 -27.54 -26.49
CA ASN A 450 10.51 -28.44 -27.60
C ASN A 450 11.24 -27.72 -28.74
N ARG A 451 10.82 -26.49 -29.10
CA ARG A 451 11.52 -25.67 -30.10
C ARG A 451 12.95 -25.35 -29.67
N TYR A 452 13.13 -24.97 -28.40
CA TYR A 452 14.46 -24.68 -27.86
C TYR A 452 15.37 -25.91 -27.89
N TYR A 453 14.85 -27.07 -27.46
CA TYR A 453 15.58 -28.33 -27.49
C TYR A 453 15.93 -28.78 -28.92
N GLN A 454 15.00 -28.66 -29.87
CA GLN A 454 15.25 -28.96 -31.28
C GLN A 454 16.29 -28.02 -31.90
N GLY A 455 16.27 -26.72 -31.53
CA GLY A 455 17.27 -25.73 -31.93
C GLY A 455 18.68 -26.08 -31.47
N ILE A 456 18.83 -26.49 -30.21
CA ILE A 456 20.10 -26.97 -29.65
C ILE A 456 20.61 -28.19 -30.43
N ILE A 457 19.73 -29.17 -30.72
CA ILE A 457 20.12 -30.38 -31.47
C ILE A 457 20.50 -30.05 -32.91
N SER A 458 19.85 -29.08 -33.56
CA SER A 458 20.21 -28.66 -34.92
C SER A 458 21.55 -27.94 -34.98
N ASP A 459 21.89 -27.13 -33.96
CA ASP A 459 23.18 -26.43 -33.88
C ASP A 459 24.34 -27.33 -33.43
N ALA A 460 24.03 -28.43 -32.73
CA ALA A 460 25.01 -29.43 -32.31
C ALA A 460 25.40 -30.45 -33.40
N LYS A 461 24.78 -30.41 -34.59
CA LYS A 461 25.25 -31.21 -35.74
C LYS A 461 26.50 -30.55 -36.34
N PRO A 462 27.66 -31.23 -36.40
CA PRO A 462 28.85 -30.66 -37.01
C PRO A 462 28.56 -30.34 -38.47
N LYS A 463 28.77 -29.08 -38.87
CA LYS A 463 28.84 -28.71 -40.29
C LYS A 463 29.86 -29.65 -40.93
N ARG A 464 29.42 -30.55 -41.83
CA ARG A 464 30.32 -31.31 -42.69
C ARG A 464 31.18 -30.30 -43.45
N GLN A 465 32.41 -30.10 -43.00
CA GLN A 465 33.45 -29.50 -43.83
C GLN A 465 33.68 -30.45 -45.00
N THR A 466 33.25 -30.02 -46.18
CA THR A 466 33.74 -30.58 -47.43
C THR A 466 35.19 -30.12 -47.55
N ASN A 467 36.12 -31.06 -47.36
CA ASN A 467 37.53 -30.88 -47.66
C ASN A 467 37.69 -30.58 -49.16
N SER A 468 38.26 -29.42 -49.49
CA SER A 468 39.10 -29.26 -50.68
C SER A 468 40.47 -28.78 -50.21
N GLU A 469 41.49 -29.46 -50.69
CA GLU A 469 42.91 -29.39 -50.30
C GLU A 469 43.60 -28.05 -50.57
N ALA A 470 44.79 -27.95 -49.94
CA ALA A 470 45.88 -26.98 -50.13
C ALA A 470 45.59 -25.58 -49.53
N ASP A 471 46.35 -25.02 -48.60
CA ASP A 471 47.80 -25.00 -48.44
C ASP A 471 48.19 -24.54 -47.02
N ILE A 472 49.33 -25.02 -46.52
CA ILE A 472 49.91 -24.67 -45.21
C ILE A 472 50.95 -23.55 -45.41
N PRO A 473 50.99 -22.53 -44.53
CA PRO A 473 52.27 -21.97 -44.12
C PRO A 473 52.45 -21.93 -42.59
N PRO A 474 53.70 -21.86 -42.10
CA PRO A 474 54.06 -22.29 -40.75
C PRO A 474 53.91 -21.19 -39.69
N SER A 475 53.49 -21.64 -38.51
CA SER A 475 53.94 -21.26 -37.16
C SER A 475 54.65 -19.91 -36.99
N THR A 476 54.09 -19.02 -36.16
CA THR A 476 54.85 -18.31 -35.12
C THR A 476 53.96 -17.72 -34.02
N HIS A 477 54.38 -17.95 -32.77
CA HIS A 477 54.15 -17.19 -31.53
C HIS A 477 52.75 -17.10 -30.89
N ALA A 478 52.64 -17.77 -29.73
CA ALA A 478 51.74 -17.42 -28.62
C ALA A 478 52.20 -16.12 -27.94
N PRO A 479 51.29 -15.40 -27.25
CA PRO A 479 51.33 -15.52 -25.78
C PRO A 479 49.97 -15.47 -25.04
N ALA A 480 49.98 -16.17 -23.90
CA ALA A 480 49.38 -15.89 -22.59
C ALA A 480 47.89 -15.54 -22.47
N LEU A 481 47.15 -16.47 -21.85
CA LEU A 481 45.90 -16.27 -21.12
C LEU A 481 46.16 -15.45 -19.85
N ASP A 482 45.45 -14.33 -19.71
CA ASP A 482 45.33 -13.60 -18.44
C ASP A 482 44.02 -14.02 -17.76
N THR A 483 44.16 -14.62 -16.59
CA THR A 483 43.07 -15.07 -15.72
C THR A 483 42.92 -14.08 -14.57
N THR A 484 41.87 -13.26 -14.58
CA THR A 484 41.44 -12.51 -13.41
C THR A 484 39.93 -12.61 -13.21
N GLN A 485 39.51 -13.52 -12.33
CA GLN A 485 38.22 -13.45 -11.64
C GLN A 485 38.46 -12.76 -10.28
N PRO A 486 37.69 -11.73 -9.90
CA PRO A 486 37.66 -11.24 -8.53
C PRO A 486 36.60 -11.99 -7.71
N SER A 487 37.08 -12.59 -6.62
CA SER A 487 36.32 -13.15 -5.51
C SER A 487 35.57 -12.06 -4.73
N TYR A 488 34.29 -12.28 -4.43
CA TYR A 488 33.53 -11.51 -3.45
C TYR A 488 33.84 -12.00 -2.02
N PRO A 489 34.07 -11.10 -1.05
CA PRO A 489 34.11 -11.47 0.36
C PRO A 489 32.68 -11.65 0.91
N GLN A 490 32.53 -12.68 1.73
CA GLN A 490 31.39 -12.88 2.60
C GLN A 490 31.47 -11.90 3.77
N ASP A 491 30.36 -11.23 4.05
CA ASP A 491 29.78 -11.03 5.39
C ASP A 491 28.26 -10.98 5.26
#